data_AF-A0A9P4WK91-F1
#
_entry.id   AF-A0A9P4WK91-F1
#
_cell.length_a   1.000
_cell.length_b   1.000
_cell.length_c   1.000
_cell.angle_alpha   90.00
_cell.angle_beta   90.00
_cell.angle_gamma   90.00
#
_symmetry.space_group_name_H-M   'P 1'
#
loop_
_entity.id
_entity.type
_entity.pdbx_description
1 polymer ?
#
loop_
_entity_poly.entity_id
_entity_poly.type
_entity_poly.pdbx_seq_one_letter_code
_entity_poly.pdbx_strand_id
1 'polypeptide(L)'
;MKLSTPTTIILLAASANAQCTASPPIYNETSKPFSLVLTSDNSTINGSTLIDVPSSAYFNYDPTTNIAIPILTPGSESPQLLAFDDQDRLNVQGYIDWAASPPNSTGSTQAYYSWYACQTYFSGYSYENLAWGLGPEKPQNPTCVSVGVKRVFV
;
A
#
# COMPACT_ATOMS: atom_id res chain seq x y z
N MET A 1 -28.88 2.55 -44.36
CA MET A 1 -28.63 2.19 -42.95
C MET A 1 -27.35 2.89 -42.53
N LYS A 2 -27.44 3.99 -41.78
CA LYS A 2 -26.27 4.81 -41.38
C LYS A 2 -25.69 4.18 -40.11
N LEU A 3 -24.54 3.52 -40.21
CA LEU A 3 -23.78 3.07 -39.04
C LEU A 3 -23.19 4.31 -38.36
N SER A 4 -23.72 4.66 -37.20
CA SER A 4 -23.09 5.62 -36.29
C SER A 4 -22.07 4.86 -35.46
N THR A 5 -20.79 5.11 -35.69
CA THR A 5 -19.70 4.62 -34.84
C THR A 5 -19.71 5.42 -33.53
N PRO A 6 -19.73 4.79 -32.36
CA PRO A 6 -19.60 5.50 -31.09
C PRO A 6 -18.16 5.99 -30.96
N THR A 7 -17.97 7.31 -30.95
CA THR A 7 -16.69 7.95 -30.67
C THR A 7 -16.44 7.94 -29.17
N THR A 8 -15.61 7.01 -28.68
CA THR A 8 -15.13 7.03 -27.30
C THR A 8 -14.10 8.15 -27.14
N ILE A 9 -14.50 9.25 -26.51
CA ILE A 9 -13.60 10.36 -26.18
C ILE A 9 -12.80 9.95 -24.94
N ILE A 10 -11.48 9.82 -25.08
CA ILE A 10 -10.55 9.65 -23.95
C ILE A 10 -10.29 11.04 -23.38
N LEU A 11 -10.88 11.35 -22.22
CA LEU A 11 -10.57 12.56 -21.45
C LEU A 11 -9.44 12.24 -20.46
N LEU A 12 -8.41 13.09 -20.39
CA LEU A 12 -7.54 13.11 -19.22
C LEU A 12 -8.40 13.60 -18.04
N ALA A 13 -8.73 12.70 -17.11
CA ALA A 13 -9.47 13.07 -15.92
C ALA A 13 -8.59 13.95 -15.02
N ALA A 14 -8.94 15.23 -14.91
CA ALA A 14 -8.56 16.03 -13.76
C ALA A 14 -9.46 15.58 -12.60
N SER A 15 -8.87 15.04 -11.54
CA SER A 15 -9.62 14.69 -10.33
C SER A 15 -10.16 15.97 -9.69
N ALA A 16 -11.50 16.10 -9.64
CA ALA A 16 -12.14 17.03 -8.73
C ALA A 16 -11.92 16.51 -7.31
N ASN A 17 -11.29 17.33 -6.47
CA ASN A 17 -11.13 17.02 -5.04
C ASN A 17 -12.52 16.91 -4.41
N ALA A 18 -12.96 15.69 -4.11
CA ALA A 18 -14.02 15.49 -3.15
C ALA A 18 -13.50 16.03 -1.81
N GLN A 19 -14.10 17.11 -1.33
CA GLN A 19 -13.84 17.60 0.02
C GLN A 19 -14.45 16.60 0.99
N CYS A 20 -13.61 15.69 1.50
CA CYS A 20 -13.93 14.92 2.68
C CYS A 20 -14.18 15.91 3.82
N THR A 21 -15.37 15.87 4.40
CA THR A 21 -15.67 16.55 5.67
C THR A 21 -14.56 16.19 6.65
N ALA A 22 -13.89 17.21 7.20
CA ALA A 22 -12.77 17.04 8.11
C ALA A 22 -13.20 16.21 9.33
N SER A 23 -12.90 14.91 9.28
CA SER A 23 -12.64 14.13 10.48
C SER A 23 -11.52 14.86 11.23
N PRO A 24 -11.54 14.93 12.57
CA PRO A 24 -10.42 15.50 13.30
C PRO A 24 -9.11 14.89 12.80
N PRO A 25 -8.03 15.68 12.78
CA PRO A 25 -6.67 15.18 12.61
C PRO A 25 -6.42 13.78 13.19
N ILE A 26 -6.40 12.72 12.37
CA ILE A 26 -5.97 11.37 12.83
C ILE A 26 -4.43 11.33 12.88
N TYR A 27 -3.80 12.37 13.42
CA TYR A 27 -2.35 12.50 13.46
C TYR A 27 -1.89 12.83 14.87
N ASN A 28 -2.33 12.05 15.87
CA ASN A 28 -1.57 11.90 17.12
C ASN A 28 -1.99 10.76 18.07
N GLU A 29 -2.48 9.62 17.58
CA GLU A 29 -2.71 8.48 18.49
C GLU A 29 -1.39 7.75 18.75
N THR A 30 -0.71 8.13 19.84
CA THR A 30 0.52 7.46 20.26
C THR A 30 0.19 6.07 20.77
N SER A 31 0.53 5.04 20.01
CA SER A 31 0.42 3.65 20.49
C SER A 31 1.49 3.36 21.54
N LYS A 32 1.28 2.28 22.31
CA LYS A 32 2.38 1.63 23.00
C LYS A 32 3.47 1.23 21.98
N PRO A 33 4.76 1.17 22.37
CA PRO A 33 5.81 0.66 21.50
C PRO A 33 5.46 -0.73 20.96
N PHE A 34 5.79 -0.97 19.70
CA PHE A 34 5.58 -2.26 19.04
C PHE A 34 6.63 -2.48 17.97
N SER A 35 6.87 -3.73 17.62
CA SER A 35 7.66 -4.11 16.44
C SER A 35 6.74 -4.61 15.32
N LEU A 36 7.12 -4.36 14.08
CA LEU A 36 6.49 -4.99 12.93
C LEU A 36 7.16 -6.33 12.66
N VAL A 37 6.35 -7.39 12.64
CA VAL A 37 6.78 -8.78 12.46
C VAL A 37 6.15 -9.33 11.18
N LEU A 38 6.99 -9.95 10.35
CA LEU A 38 6.55 -10.59 9.11
C LEU A 38 5.99 -11.98 9.40
N THR A 39 4.87 -12.32 8.77
CA THR A 39 4.29 -13.66 8.77
C THR A 39 4.28 -14.22 7.35
N SER A 40 4.82 -15.41 7.12
CA SER A 40 4.89 -15.98 5.77
C SER A 40 4.90 -17.51 5.83
N ASP A 41 4.46 -18.16 4.74
CA ASP A 41 4.68 -19.59 4.54
C ASP A 41 6.15 -19.93 4.32
N ASN A 42 6.96 -18.95 3.91
CA ASN A 42 8.40 -19.09 3.86
C ASN A 42 9.01 -18.97 5.27
N SER A 43 9.47 -20.09 5.81
CA SER A 43 10.03 -20.18 7.16
C SER A 43 11.28 -19.33 7.40
N THR A 44 12.01 -18.94 6.35
CA THR A 44 13.19 -18.07 6.50
C THR A 44 12.82 -16.60 6.71
N ILE A 45 11.60 -16.20 6.34
CA ILE A 45 11.09 -14.82 6.45
C ILE A 45 10.12 -14.71 7.63
N ASN A 46 9.44 -15.82 7.97
CA ASN A 46 8.47 -15.85 9.04
C ASN A 46 9.10 -15.54 10.41
N GLY A 47 8.57 -14.53 11.09
CA GLY A 47 9.07 -14.05 12.37
C GLY A 47 10.13 -12.95 12.27
N SER A 48 10.59 -12.58 11.07
CA SER A 48 11.52 -11.47 10.88
C SER A 48 10.91 -10.15 11.34
N THR A 49 11.69 -9.34 12.06
CA THR A 49 11.26 -8.02 12.55
C THR A 49 11.81 -6.89 11.67
N LEU A 50 10.98 -5.89 11.38
CA LEU A 50 11.43 -4.67 10.73
C LEU A 50 12.04 -3.72 11.75
N ILE A 51 12.92 -2.83 11.28
CA ILE A 51 13.53 -1.78 12.12
C ILE A 51 12.42 -0.82 12.58
N ASP A 52 12.41 -0.51 13.88
CA ASP A 52 11.51 0.46 14.47
C ASP A 52 12.09 1.87 14.34
N VAL A 53 11.45 2.70 13.50
CA VAL A 53 11.79 4.11 13.34
C VAL A 53 10.48 4.91 13.37
N PRO A 54 10.25 5.75 14.38
CA PRO A 54 9.03 6.56 14.47
C PRO A 54 9.07 7.64 13.38
N SER A 55 8.47 7.35 12.24
CA SER A 55 8.51 8.20 11.05
C SER A 55 7.25 8.00 10.21
N SER A 56 6.87 9.03 9.44
CA SER A 56 5.89 8.84 8.38
C SER A 56 6.48 7.97 7.27
N ALA A 57 5.61 7.25 6.56
CA ALA A 57 5.96 6.48 5.37
C ALA A 57 5.17 6.99 4.17
N TYR A 58 5.77 7.00 2.99
CA TYR A 58 5.07 7.13 1.70
C TYR A 58 5.49 6.00 0.76
N PHE A 59 4.70 5.74 -0.27
CA PHE A 59 5.04 4.75 -1.29
C PHE A 59 5.79 5.39 -2.45
N ASN A 60 6.99 4.89 -2.74
CA ASN A 60 7.70 5.21 -3.96
C ASN A 60 7.22 4.28 -5.09
N TYR A 61 6.73 4.87 -6.18
CA TYR A 61 6.22 4.17 -7.35
C TYR A 61 7.22 4.28 -8.50
N ASP A 62 7.60 3.14 -9.07
CA ASP A 62 8.37 3.08 -10.31
C ASP A 62 7.47 2.50 -11.42
N PRO A 63 7.23 3.24 -12.52
CA PRO A 63 6.34 2.81 -13.59
C PRO A 63 6.81 1.57 -14.37
N THR A 64 8.04 1.09 -14.13
CA THR A 64 8.60 -0.09 -14.79
C THR A 64 8.34 -1.40 -14.03
N THR A 65 7.71 -1.33 -12.86
CA THR A 65 7.41 -2.49 -12.01
C THR A 65 6.02 -2.39 -11.40
N ASN A 66 5.48 -3.52 -10.96
CA ASN A 66 4.19 -3.61 -10.27
C ASN A 66 4.36 -3.75 -8.75
N ILE A 67 5.38 -3.11 -8.18
CA ILE A 67 5.56 -2.96 -6.74
C ILE A 67 5.81 -1.50 -6.38
N ALA A 68 5.42 -1.11 -5.17
CA ALA A 68 5.80 0.15 -4.56
C ALA A 68 6.60 -0.12 -3.28
N ILE A 69 7.64 0.69 -3.05
CA ILE A 69 8.51 0.55 -1.87
C ILE A 69 8.12 1.60 -0.83
N PRO A 70 7.81 1.21 0.42
CA PRO A 70 7.62 2.17 1.51
C PRO A 70 8.93 2.86 1.85
N ILE A 71 8.93 4.19 1.84
CA ILE A 71 10.05 5.03 2.23
C ILE A 71 9.69 5.75 3.52
N LEU A 72 10.53 5.60 4.54
CA LEU A 72 10.41 6.35 5.78
C LEU A 72 11.04 7.73 5.57
N THR A 73 10.28 8.79 5.87
CA THR A 73 10.76 10.17 5.79
C THR A 73 10.38 10.95 7.04
N PRO A 74 11.28 11.81 7.55
CA PRO A 74 10.91 12.80 8.56
C PRO A 74 9.79 13.71 8.03
N GLY A 75 8.88 14.10 8.93
CA GLY A 75 7.77 14.99 8.62
C GLY A 75 6.45 14.26 8.37
N SER A 76 5.47 15.00 7.86
CA SER A 76 4.08 14.54 7.67
C SER A 76 3.52 14.93 6.30
N GLU A 77 4.40 15.18 5.34
CA GLU A 77 4.00 15.55 3.98
C GLU A 77 3.67 14.28 3.18
N SER A 78 2.47 14.25 2.58
CA SER A 78 1.97 13.14 1.75
C SER A 78 2.14 11.73 2.36
N PRO A 79 1.70 11.48 3.62
CA PRO A 79 1.83 10.17 4.23
C PRO A 79 0.94 9.14 3.54
N GLN A 80 1.42 7.91 3.45
CA GLN A 80 0.61 6.78 3.07
C GLN A 80 -0.38 6.47 4.19
N LEU A 81 -1.66 6.37 3.84
CA LEU A 81 -2.69 5.93 4.78
C LEU A 81 -2.53 4.42 5.04
N LEU A 82 -2.14 4.12 6.27
CA LEU A 82 -1.95 2.77 6.80
C LEU A 82 -2.77 2.60 8.07
N ALA A 83 -3.24 1.38 8.34
CA ALA A 83 -3.95 1.06 9.55
C ALA A 83 -3.63 -0.35 10.04
N PHE A 84 -3.95 -0.63 11.30
CA PHE A 84 -3.97 -1.98 11.85
C PHE A 84 -5.42 -2.41 12.04
N ASP A 85 -5.72 -3.66 11.67
CA ASP A 85 -7.02 -4.26 11.96
C ASP A 85 -7.09 -4.82 13.39
N ASP A 86 -8.24 -5.40 13.75
CA ASP A 86 -8.48 -6.02 15.06
C ASP A 86 -7.57 -7.23 15.35
N GLN A 87 -6.86 -7.73 14.34
CA GLN A 87 -5.88 -8.81 14.45
C GLN A 87 -4.44 -8.29 14.38
N ASP A 88 -4.25 -6.97 14.52
CA ASP A 88 -2.99 -6.25 14.47
C ASP A 88 -2.26 -6.35 13.12
N ARG A 89 -2.96 -6.67 12.02
CA ARG A 89 -2.37 -6.73 10.68
C ARG A 89 -2.36 -5.37 10.01
N LEU A 90 -1.19 -4.97 9.52
CA LEU A 90 -0.99 -3.73 8.79
C LEU A 90 -1.65 -3.81 7.41
N ASN A 91 -2.44 -2.80 7.06
CA ASN A 91 -3.14 -2.70 5.79
C ASN A 91 -3.05 -1.29 5.20
N VAL A 92 -3.27 -1.20 3.88
CA VAL A 92 -3.55 0.05 3.19
C VAL A 92 -5.05 0.21 3.07
N GLN A 93 -5.55 1.42 3.27
CA GLN A 93 -6.97 1.73 3.20
C GLN A 93 -7.35 2.34 1.84
N GLY A 94 -8.49 1.92 1.30
CA GLY A 94 -9.06 2.47 0.06
C GLY A 94 -10.58 2.59 0.13
N TYR A 95 -11.17 3.40 -0.76
CA TYR A 95 -12.61 3.70 -0.78
C TYR A 95 -13.24 3.58 -2.18
N ILE A 96 -12.44 3.25 -3.18
CA ILE A 96 -12.85 3.17 -4.58
C ILE A 96 -12.68 1.72 -5.06
N ASP A 97 -13.74 1.19 -5.65
CA ASP A 97 -13.69 -0.07 -6.38
C ASP A 97 -13.18 0.21 -7.80
N TRP A 98 -11.88 -0.03 -8.00
CA TRP A 98 -11.22 0.09 -9.30
C TRP A 98 -11.46 -1.10 -10.23
N ALA A 99 -12.07 -2.19 -9.75
CA ALA A 99 -12.44 -3.34 -10.56
C ALA A 99 -13.86 -3.21 -11.15
N ALA A 100 -14.69 -2.30 -10.63
CA ALA A 100 -16.01 -2.00 -11.16
C ALA A 100 -15.99 -1.22 -12.49
N SER A 101 -17.05 -1.34 -13.28
CA SER A 101 -17.25 -0.59 -14.53
C SER A 101 -18.62 0.10 -14.54
N PRO A 102 -18.69 1.45 -14.42
CA PRO A 102 -17.58 2.36 -14.14
C PRO A 102 -17.03 2.18 -12.71
N PRO A 103 -15.79 2.62 -12.42
CA PRO A 103 -15.29 2.69 -11.06
C PRO A 103 -16.25 3.47 -10.17
N ASN A 104 -16.48 2.97 -8.97
CA ASN A 104 -17.43 3.57 -8.03
C ASN A 104 -16.91 3.49 -6.59
N SER A 105 -17.62 4.13 -5.67
CA SER A 105 -17.30 4.04 -4.25
C SER A 105 -17.70 2.70 -3.66
N THR A 106 -16.88 2.16 -2.77
CA THR A 106 -17.19 0.96 -1.97
C THR A 106 -18.23 1.21 -0.88
N GLY A 107 -18.59 2.48 -0.60
CA GLY A 107 -19.50 2.87 0.49
C GLY A 107 -18.90 2.82 1.89
N SER A 108 -17.75 2.17 2.07
CA SER A 108 -16.97 2.14 3.31
C SER A 108 -15.49 1.89 3.04
N THR A 109 -14.63 2.34 3.96
CA THR A 109 -13.18 2.10 3.88
C THR A 109 -12.88 0.61 3.89
N GLN A 110 -12.15 0.15 2.87
CA GLN A 110 -11.70 -1.23 2.71
C GLN A 110 -10.23 -1.35 3.11
N ALA A 111 -9.89 -2.44 3.80
CA ALA A 111 -8.53 -2.80 4.15
C ALA A 111 -7.95 -3.76 3.10
N TYR A 112 -6.81 -3.40 2.52
CA TYR A 112 -6.09 -4.21 1.54
C TYR A 112 -4.82 -4.79 2.16
N TYR A 113 -4.46 -6.00 1.75
CA TYR A 113 -3.27 -6.71 2.23
C TYR A 113 -2.50 -7.25 1.01
N SER A 114 -1.53 -6.49 0.55
CA SER A 114 -0.70 -6.81 -0.62
C SER A 114 0.78 -6.66 -0.29
N TRP A 115 1.19 -7.14 0.89
CA TRP A 115 2.57 -7.04 1.35
C TRP A 115 3.42 -8.18 0.82
N TYR A 116 4.63 -7.85 0.41
CA TYR A 116 5.63 -8.79 -0.08
C TYR A 116 7.00 -8.47 0.51
N ALA A 117 7.80 -9.49 0.76
CA ALA A 117 9.24 -9.36 0.94
C ALA A 117 9.91 -9.63 -0.41
N CYS A 118 10.66 -8.67 -0.92
CA CYS A 118 11.24 -8.71 -2.26
C CYS A 118 12.72 -8.31 -2.24
N GLN A 119 13.54 -8.92 -3.10
CA GLN A 119 14.85 -8.38 -3.43
C GLN A 119 14.67 -7.19 -4.37
N THR A 120 15.20 -6.04 -3.99
CA THR A 120 15.13 -4.78 -4.74
C THR A 120 16.54 -4.25 -4.98
N TYR A 121 16.70 -3.37 -5.96
CA TYR A 121 18.01 -2.83 -6.32
C TYR A 121 17.99 -1.31 -6.25
N PHE A 122 18.89 -0.73 -5.45
CA PHE A 122 19.02 0.71 -5.33
C PHE A 122 20.49 1.10 -5.19
N SER A 123 20.91 2.09 -5.99
CA SER A 123 22.25 2.70 -5.92
C SER A 123 23.42 1.70 -5.95
N GLY A 124 23.31 0.60 -6.70
CA GLY A 124 24.40 -0.39 -6.81
C GLY A 124 24.25 -1.63 -5.91
N TYR A 125 23.25 -1.67 -5.04
CA TYR A 125 23.11 -2.69 -4.00
C TYR A 125 21.76 -3.38 -4.06
N SER A 126 21.76 -4.67 -3.74
CA SER A 126 20.55 -5.47 -3.55
C SER A 126 20.13 -5.44 -2.09
N TYR A 127 18.85 -5.24 -1.85
CA TYR A 127 18.23 -5.19 -0.53
C TYR A 127 17.01 -6.09 -0.48
N GLU A 128 16.82 -6.78 0.63
CA GLU A 128 15.53 -7.36 0.97
C GLU A 128 14.66 -6.29 1.61
N ASN A 129 13.59 -5.89 0.92
CA ASN A 129 12.70 -4.83 1.35
C ASN A 129 11.26 -5.34 1.47
N LEU A 130 10.54 -4.75 2.42
CA LEU A 130 9.09 -4.79 2.38
C LEU A 130 8.61 -4.00 1.15
N ALA A 131 7.67 -4.55 0.40
CA ALA A 131 7.10 -3.94 -0.79
C ALA A 131 5.58 -4.16 -0.81
N TRP A 132 4.89 -3.24 -1.47
CA TRP A 132 3.46 -3.31 -1.73
C TRP A 132 3.22 -3.76 -3.18
N GLY A 133 2.49 -4.84 -3.39
CA GLY A 133 2.12 -5.33 -4.72
C GLY A 133 1.01 -4.48 -5.35
N LEU A 134 1.23 -4.03 -6.59
CA LEU A 134 0.28 -3.21 -7.35
C LEU A 134 -0.61 -4.09 -8.23
N GLY A 135 -1.91 -3.90 -8.09
CA GLY A 135 -2.92 -4.69 -8.80
C GLY A 135 -3.19 -6.05 -8.13
N PRO A 136 -4.06 -6.87 -8.75
CA PRO A 136 -4.49 -8.15 -8.17
C PRO A 136 -3.49 -9.29 -8.40
N GLU A 137 -2.54 -9.12 -9.31
CA GLU A 137 -1.58 -10.15 -9.68
C GLU A 137 -0.35 -10.14 -8.76
N LYS A 138 0.37 -11.27 -8.73
CA LYS A 138 1.66 -11.36 -8.05
C LYS A 138 2.64 -10.35 -8.67
N PRO A 139 3.50 -9.71 -7.86
CA PRO A 139 4.63 -8.95 -8.37
C PRO A 139 5.44 -9.68 -9.46
N GLN A 140 5.80 -8.96 -10.53
CA GLN A 140 6.61 -9.45 -11.65
C GLN A 140 8.03 -9.82 -11.21
N ASN A 141 8.50 -9.22 -10.12
CA ASN A 141 9.77 -9.57 -9.51
C ASN A 141 9.68 -10.98 -8.90
N PRO A 142 10.41 -11.98 -9.45
CA PRO A 142 10.25 -13.38 -9.07
C PRO A 142 10.71 -13.67 -7.64
N THR A 143 11.52 -12.78 -7.05
CA THR A 143 12.00 -12.91 -5.67
C THR A 143 10.93 -12.56 -4.63
N CYS A 144 9.84 -11.90 -5.04
CA CYS A 144 8.80 -11.49 -4.13
C CYS A 144 8.04 -12.69 -3.53
N VAL A 145 8.02 -12.74 -2.21
CA VAL A 145 7.27 -13.69 -1.40
C VAL A 145 6.17 -12.95 -0.66
N SER A 146 4.94 -13.47 -0.71
CA SER A 146 3.82 -12.88 0.02
C SER A 146 4.06 -12.95 1.52
N VAL A 147 3.81 -11.84 2.22
CA VAL A 147 3.93 -11.75 3.67
C VAL A 147 2.72 -11.04 4.25
N GLY A 148 2.33 -11.44 5.46
CA GLY A 148 1.58 -10.58 6.35
C GLY A 148 2.53 -9.72 7.16
N VAL A 149 2.07 -8.55 7.58
CA VAL A 149 2.81 -7.67 8.49
C VAL A 149 1.93 -7.43 9.70
N LYS A 150 2.43 -7.77 10.90
CA LYS A 150 1.70 -7.61 12.16
C LYS A 150 2.46 -6.70 13.11
N ARG A 151 1.77 -5.86 13.85
CA ARG A 151 2.38 -5.23 15.04
C ARG A 151 2.35 -6.19 16.22
N VAL A 152 3.42 -6.21 16.99
CA VAL A 152 3.55 -6.95 18.24
C VAL A 152 4.08 -5.98 19.30
N PHE A 153 3.29 -5.73 20.35
CA PHE A 153 3.65 -4.80 21.41
C PHE A 153 4.86 -5.29 22.23
N VAL A 154 5.73 -4.36 22.63
CA VAL A 154 6.95 -4.63 23.42
C VAL A 154 6.90 -4.03 24.82
#